data_AF-A0AAV2IJK0-F1
#
_entry.id   AF-A0AAV2IJK0-F1
#
_cell.length_a   1.000
_cell.length_b   1.000
_cell.length_c   1.000
_cell.angle_alpha   90.00
_cell.angle_beta   90.00
_cell.angle_gamma   90.00
#
_symmetry.space_group_name_H-M   'P 1'
#
loop_
_entity.id
_entity.type
_entity.pdbx_description
1 polymer ?
#
loop_
_entity_poly.entity_id
_entity_poly.type
_entity_poly.pdbx_seq_one_letter_code
_entity_poly.pdbx_strand_id
1 'polypeptide(L)' 'MLPKGNAGKEVSQKFSAYLPAFQDIFDEESFYIFAFCLTLVAFIFAFVASRYVKIKDAGHLD' A
#
# COMPACT_ATOMS: atom_id res chain seq x y z
N MET A 1 14.14 34.24 -4.21
CA MET A 1 14.43 32.80 -4.18
C MET A 1 13.27 32.12 -3.47
N LEU A 2 12.33 31.51 -4.19
CA LEU A 2 11.12 30.91 -3.58
C LEU A 2 11.50 29.70 -2.70
N PRO A 3 10.96 29.59 -1.47
CA PRO A 3 11.21 28.44 -0.60
C PRO A 3 10.64 27.17 -1.24
N LYS A 4 11.53 26.31 -1.71
CA LYS A 4 11.22 25.11 -2.47
C LYS A 4 10.72 24.01 -1.51
N GLY A 5 9.40 23.87 -1.38
CA GLY A 5 8.70 22.61 -1.05
C GLY A 5 9.11 21.83 0.21
N ASN A 6 9.03 22.44 1.40
CA ASN A 6 9.37 21.78 2.67
C ASN A 6 8.19 21.14 3.43
N ALA A 7 6.94 21.33 2.98
CA ALA A 7 5.76 20.83 3.71
C ALA A 7 5.78 19.31 3.91
N GLY A 8 6.25 18.54 2.91
CA GLY A 8 6.37 17.09 3.04
C GLY A 8 7.40 16.64 4.07
N LYS A 9 8.49 17.41 4.25
CA LYS A 9 9.54 17.08 5.25
C LYS A 9 9.07 17.37 6.67
N GLU A 10 8.36 18.48 6.88
CA GLU A 10 7.78 18.81 8.19
C GLU A 10 6.73 17.79 8.63
N VAL A 11 5.86 17.36 7.71
CA VAL A 11 4.87 16.33 7.98
C VAL A 11 5.56 15.01 8.36
N SER A 12 6.51 14.54 7.55
CA SER A 12 7.25 13.31 7.87
C SER A 12 7.96 13.39 9.22
N GLN A 13 8.61 14.52 9.55
CA GLN A 13 9.28 14.69 10.85
C GLN A 13 8.31 14.61 12.03
N LYS A 14 7.12 15.20 11.90
CA LYS A 14 6.09 15.12 12.96
C LYS A 14 5.53 13.71 13.11
N PHE A 15 5.34 12.97 12.03
CA PHE A 15 4.86 11.59 12.10
C PHE A 15 5.93 10.61 12.60
N SER A 16 7.20 10.79 12.24
CA SER A 16 8.32 9.96 12.73
C SER A 16 8.52 10.05 14.25
N ALA A 17 8.06 11.11 14.91
CA ALA A 17 8.15 11.23 16.36
C ALA A 17 7.14 10.32 17.11
N TYR A 18 6.07 9.89 16.43
CA TYR A 18 5.00 9.08 17.03
C TYR A 18 4.94 7.67 16.48
N LEU A 19 5.48 7.43 15.28
CA LEU A 19 5.51 6.13 14.66
C LEU A 19 6.85 5.44 14.99
N PRO A 20 6.81 4.24 15.61
CA PRO A 20 8.02 3.44 15.79
C PRO A 20 8.64 3.11 14.43
N ALA A 21 9.95 2.88 14.42
CA ALA A 21 10.61 2.50 13.18
C ALA A 21 10.04 1.16 12.70
N PHE A 22 10.02 0.95 11.38
CA PHE A 22 9.44 -0.27 10.81
C PHE A 22 10.07 -1.54 11.38
N GLN A 23 11.37 -1.51 11.64
CA GLN A 23 12.13 -2.62 12.24
C GLN A 23 11.77 -2.85 13.71
N ASP A 24 11.27 -1.84 14.42
CA ASP A 24 10.78 -2.01 15.80
C ASP A 24 9.41 -2.69 15.83
N ILE A 25 8.68 -2.66 14.70
CA ILE A 25 7.34 -3.27 14.55
C ILE A 25 7.44 -4.66 13.93
N PHE A 26 8.35 -4.84 12.97
CA PHE A 26 8.53 -6.07 12.21
C PHE A 26 9.98 -6.54 12.22
N ASP A 27 10.20 -7.73 12.77
CA ASP A 27 11.40 -8.52 12.49
C ASP A 27 11.34 -9.13 11.09
N GLU A 28 12.51 -9.48 10.56
CA GLU A 28 12.68 -10.04 9.21
C GLU A 28 11.77 -11.26 8.97
N GLU A 29 11.74 -12.21 9.89
CA GLU A 29 10.90 -13.40 9.78
C GLU A 29 9.40 -13.06 9.82
N SER A 30 9.00 -12.18 10.74
CA SER A 30 7.60 -11.73 10.87
C SER A 30 7.13 -10.96 9.65
N PHE A 31 8.02 -10.15 9.04
CA PHE A 31 7.74 -9.44 7.81
C PHE A 31 7.48 -10.39 6.64
N TYR A 32 8.31 -11.43 6.47
CA TYR A 32 8.10 -12.39 5.40
C TYR A 32 6.79 -13.17 5.55
N ILE A 33 6.44 -13.58 6.77
CA ILE A 33 5.16 -14.24 7.06
C ILE A 33 4.00 -13.30 6.73
N PHE A 34 4.08 -12.03 7.16
CA PHE A 34 3.07 -11.03 6.84
C PHE A 34 2.93 -10.81 5.32
N ALA A 35 4.05 -10.62 4.60
CA ALA A 35 4.06 -10.40 3.18
C ALA A 35 3.46 -11.58 2.40
N PHE A 36 3.76 -12.81 2.82
CA PHE A 36 3.18 -14.01 2.26
C PHE A 36 1.65 -14.06 2.48
N CYS A 37 1.20 -13.84 3.71
CA CYS A 37 -0.23 -13.80 4.04
C CYS A 37 -0.96 -12.69 3.27
N LEU A 38 -0.39 -11.49 3.20
CA LEU A 38 -0.95 -10.36 2.45
C LEU A 38 -1.07 -10.70 0.96
N THR A 39 -0.06 -11.36 0.40
CA THR A 39 -0.05 -11.81 -1.00
C THR A 39 -1.18 -12.82 -1.25
N LEU A 40 -1.33 -13.82 -0.38
CA LEU A 40 -2.43 -14.79 -0.48
C LEU A 40 -3.80 -14.12 -0.39
N VAL A 41 -3.98 -13.18 0.55
CA VAL A 41 -5.21 -12.40 0.67
C VAL A 41 -5.47 -11.58 -0.59
N ALA A 42 -4.45 -10.95 -1.17
CA ALA A 42 -4.58 -10.19 -2.42
C ALA A 42 -5.03 -11.08 -3.58
N PHE A 43 -4.48 -12.29 -3.71
CA PHE A 43 -4.94 -13.26 -4.72
C PHE A 43 -6.38 -13.70 -4.51
N ILE A 44 -6.77 -13.99 -3.26
CA ILE A 44 -8.15 -14.33 -2.92
C ILE A 44 -9.06 -13.16 -3.30
N PHE A 45 -8.71 -11.93 -2.91
CA PHE A 45 -9.46 -10.74 -3.26
C PHE A 45 -9.57 -10.55 -4.77
N ALA A 46 -8.48 -10.72 -5.52
CA ALA A 46 -8.49 -10.61 -6.98
C ALA A 46 -9.38 -11.67 -7.63
N PHE A 47 -9.35 -12.92 -7.14
CA PHE A 47 -10.18 -14.00 -7.64
C PHE A 47 -11.67 -13.78 -7.32
N VAL A 48 -11.96 -13.38 -6.08
CA VAL A 48 -13.32 -13.01 -5.65
C VAL A 48 -13.81 -11.82 -6.48
N ALA A 49 -13.00 -10.77 -6.62
CA ALA A 49 -13.33 -9.60 -7.43
C ALA A 49 -13.57 -9.99 -8.90
N SER A 50 -12.77 -10.89 -9.48
CA SER A 50 -12.99 -11.40 -10.84
C SER A 50 -14.38 -12.04 -11.03
N ARG A 51 -14.90 -12.72 -9.99
CA ARG A 51 -16.24 -13.32 -10.04
C ARG A 51 -17.37 -12.29 -9.99
N TYR A 52 -17.18 -11.17 -9.30
CA TYR A 52 -18.25 -10.19 -9.04
C TYR A 52 -18.14 -8.92 -9.89
N VAL A 53 -16.93 -8.59 -10.36
CA VAL A 53 -16.64 -7.41 -11.17
C VAL A 53 -16.53 -7.87 -12.62
N LYS A 54 -17.64 -7.77 -13.36
CA LYS A 54 -17.61 -7.89 -14.81
C LYS A 54 -16.95 -6.64 -15.38
N ILE A 55 -15.71 -6.77 -15.84
CA ILE A 55 -15.06 -5.73 -16.64
C ILE A 55 -15.81 -5.69 -17.97
N LYS A 56 -16.66 -4.67 -18.14
CA LYS A 56 -17.29 -4.38 -19.43
C LYS A 56 -16.23 -3.79 -20.34
N ASP A 57 -16.20 -4.24 -21.58
CA ASP A 57 -15.35 -3.66 -22.60
C ASP A 57 -15.69 -2.17 -22.76
N ALA A 58 -14.68 -1.32 -22.79
CA ALA A 58 -14.83 0.14 -22.84
C ALA A 58 -14.90 0.67 -24.28
N GLY A 59 -15.25 -0.19 -25.24
CA GLY A 59 -15.33 0.18 -26.65
C GLY A 59 -16.27 -0.72 -27.45
N HIS A 60 -17.57 -0.44 -27.41
CA HIS A 60 -18.34 -0.52 -28.65
C HIS A 60 -18.03 0.79 -29.40
N LEU A 61 -16.94 0.78 -30.15
CA LEU A 61 -16.73 1.77 -31.19
C LEU A 61 -17.61 1.31 -32.35
N ASP A 62 -18.80 1.93 -32.46
CA ASP A 62 -19.59 1.92 -33.70
C ASP A 62 -18.72 2.37 -34.90
#